data_AF-A0A1Y1KDG0-F1
#
_entry.id   AF-A0A1Y1KDG0-F1
#
_cell.length_a   1.000
_cell.length_b   1.000
_cell.length_c   1.000
_cell.angle_alpha   90.00
_cell.angle_beta   90.00
_cell.angle_gamma   90.00
#
_symmetry.space_group_name_H-M   'P 1'
#
loop_
_entity.id
_entity.type
_entity.pdbx_description
1 polymer ?
#
loop_
_entity_poly.entity_id
_entity_poly.type
_entity_poly.pdbx_seq_one_letter_code
_entity_poly.pdbx_strand_id
1 'polypeptide(L)'
;MLGRCLGDSIYHDHNGVRVVTVCPGLTITDFARNAGGLEALKSLVPHSQTSYNDDRDWLKSQSSEECAKHLVRLMIEGTSGSVWTIVGNEVSQVDFSIRD
;
A
#
# COMPACT_ATOMS: atom_id res chain seq x y z
N MET A 1 7.64 -6.75 -4.64
CA MET A 1 8.51 -6.71 -5.84
C MET A 1 7.83 -7.24 -7.11
N LEU A 2 6.86 -8.16 -7.04
CA LEU A 2 6.24 -8.76 -8.24
C LEU A 2 5.65 -7.75 -9.23
N GLY A 3 4.95 -6.71 -8.76
CA GLY A 3 4.34 -5.70 -9.64
C GLY A 3 5.35 -4.92 -10.48
N ARG A 4 6.57 -4.70 -9.97
CA ARG A 4 7.67 -4.08 -10.73
C ARG A 4 8.19 -5.03 -11.82
N CYS A 5 8.34 -6.32 -11.49
CA CYS A 5 8.80 -7.33 -12.44
C CYS A 5 7.80 -7.53 -13.59
N LEU A 6 6.51 -7.66 -13.29
CA LEU A 6 5.46 -7.83 -14.30
C LEU A 6 5.15 -6.55 -15.07
N GLY A 7 5.51 -5.40 -14.50
CA GLY A 7 5.39 -4.11 -15.16
C GLY A 7 6.54 -3.75 -16.10
N ASP A 8 7.57 -4.59 -16.19
CA ASP A 8 8.71 -4.37 -17.10
C ASP A 8 8.26 -4.29 -18.57
N SER A 9 8.99 -3.49 -19.35
CA SER A 9 8.83 -3.36 -20.79
C SER A 9 8.72 -4.70 -21.53
N ILE A 10 9.48 -5.73 -21.15
CA ILE A 10 9.43 -7.03 -21.85
C ILE A 10 8.04 -7.66 -21.83
N TYR A 11 7.24 -7.41 -20.78
CA TYR A 11 5.87 -7.93 -20.66
C TYR A 11 4.88 -6.93 -21.21
N HIS A 12 5.02 -5.66 -20.84
CA HIS A 12 4.11 -4.59 -21.26
C HIS A 12 4.10 -4.40 -22.78
N ASP A 13 5.26 -4.44 -23.43
CA ASP A 13 5.37 -4.27 -24.88
C ASP A 13 4.79 -5.48 -25.65
N HIS A 14 4.80 -6.66 -25.02
CA HIS A 14 4.22 -7.88 -25.59
C HIS A 14 2.69 -7.92 -25.48
N ASN A 15 2.10 -7.47 -24.36
CA ASN A 15 0.67 -7.68 -24.08
C ASN A 15 -0.16 -6.39 -23.93
N GLY A 16 0.46 -5.21 -23.87
CA GLY A 16 -0.21 -3.93 -23.64
C GLY A 16 -0.84 -3.77 -22.25
N VAL A 17 -0.52 -4.66 -21.29
CA VAL A 17 -1.08 -4.66 -19.94
C VAL A 17 -0.14 -3.91 -19.00
N ARG A 18 -0.63 -2.78 -18.46
CA ARG A 18 0.07 -2.04 -17.41
C ARG A 18 -0.14 -2.70 -16.05
N VAL A 19 0.95 -2.83 -15.29
CA VAL A 19 0.90 -3.29 -13.89
C VAL A 19 1.28 -2.15 -12.98
N VAL A 20 0.39 -1.76 -12.06
CA VAL A 20 0.62 -0.69 -11.08
C VAL A 20 0.47 -1.27 -9.68
N THR A 21 1.40 -0.96 -8.78
CA THR A 21 1.32 -1.36 -7.37
C THR A 21 0.90 -0.18 -6.50
N VAL A 22 -0.05 -0.39 -5.60
CA VAL A 22 -0.49 0.62 -4.62
C VAL A 22 -0.32 0.04 -3.22
N CYS A 23 0.25 0.83 -2.31
CA CYS A 23 0.50 0.52 -0.92
C CYS A 23 -0.25 1.52 -0.03
N PRO A 24 -1.52 1.25 0.31
CA PRO A 24 -2.30 2.11 1.20
C PRO A 24 -1.75 2.10 2.62
N GLY A 25 -1.78 3.26 3.29
CA GLY A 25 -1.62 3.39 4.73
C GLY A 25 -2.85 2.92 5.50
N LEU A 26 -2.91 3.23 6.80
CA LEU A 26 -4.01 2.84 7.68
C LEU A 26 -5.36 3.37 7.14
N THR A 27 -6.17 2.46 6.59
CA THR A 27 -7.44 2.79 5.95
C THR A 27 -8.59 2.21 6.76
N ILE A 28 -9.52 3.07 7.18
CA ILE A 28 -10.64 2.72 8.06
C ILE A 28 -11.63 1.83 7.31
N THR A 29 -11.49 0.52 7.51
CA THR A 29 -12.29 -0.54 6.88
C THR A 29 -12.64 -1.60 7.94
N ASP A 30 -13.51 -2.55 7.61
CA ASP A 30 -13.80 -3.68 8.52
C ASP A 30 -12.57 -4.56 8.75
N PHE A 31 -11.62 -4.59 7.81
CA PHE A 31 -10.32 -5.25 7.99
C PHE A 31 -9.52 -4.62 9.15
N ALA A 32 -9.45 -3.29 9.21
CA ALA A 32 -8.74 -2.58 10.28
C ALA A 32 -9.47 -2.64 11.63
N ARG A 33 -10.81 -2.74 11.62
CA ARG A 33 -11.63 -2.88 12.85
C ARG A 33 -11.52 -4.27 13.47
N ASN A 34 -11.42 -5.31 12.65
CA ASN A 34 -11.23 -6.68 13.10
C ASN A 34 -9.73 -6.98 13.26
N ALA A 35 -9.11 -6.39 14.28
CA ALA A 35 -7.70 -6.59 14.65
C ALA A 35 -7.37 -8.02 15.14
N GLY A 36 -8.19 -9.04 14.81
CA GLY A 36 -7.91 -10.45 15.09
C GLY A 36 -6.59 -10.93 14.50
N GLY A 37 -6.05 -10.24 13.49
CA GLY A 37 -4.70 -10.48 12.97
C GLY A 37 -3.58 -10.19 13.98
N LEU A 38 -3.78 -9.22 14.89
CA LEU A 38 -2.78 -8.91 15.91
C LEU A 38 -2.70 -9.97 17.01
N GLU A 39 -3.87 -10.51 17.39
CA GLU A 39 -3.97 -11.68 18.27
C GLU A 39 -3.29 -12.91 17.66
N ALA A 40 -3.51 -13.16 16.36
CA ALA A 40 -2.85 -14.25 15.63
C ALA A 40 -1.32 -14.09 15.57
N LEU A 41 -0.81 -12.85 15.62
CA LEU A 41 0.62 -12.56 15.59
C LEU A 41 1.31 -12.72 16.95
N LYS A 42 0.59 -12.77 18.08
CA LYS A 42 1.20 -12.82 19.42
C LYS A 42 2.16 -13.99 19.62
N SER A 43 1.91 -15.13 18.99
CA SER A 43 2.75 -16.33 19.09
C SER A 43 4.06 -16.21 18.30
N LEU A 44 4.08 -15.37 17.25
CA LEU A 44 5.23 -15.19 16.36
C LEU A 44 6.01 -13.91 16.69
N VAL A 45 5.31 -12.87 17.12
CA VAL A 45 5.86 -11.54 17.39
C VAL A 45 5.38 -11.12 18.79
N PRO A 46 6.17 -11.40 19.83
CA PRO A 46 5.85 -10.93 21.17
C PRO A 46 5.78 -9.40 21.17
N HIS A 47 4.88 -8.84 21.99
CA HIS A 47 4.64 -7.39 22.12
C HIS A 47 4.07 -6.68 20.87
N SER A 48 3.63 -7.42 19.85
CA SER A 48 3.00 -6.84 18.64
C SER A 48 1.85 -5.88 18.97
N GLN A 49 1.03 -6.21 19.97
CA GLN A 49 -0.07 -5.35 20.42
C GLN A 49 0.38 -4.04 21.05
N THR A 50 1.43 -4.09 21.86
CA THR A 50 1.98 -2.88 22.48
C THR A 50 2.58 -1.97 21.41
N SER A 51 3.45 -2.52 20.54
CA SER A 51 4.05 -1.76 19.42
C SER A 51 2.99 -1.15 18.51
N TYR A 52 1.95 -1.91 18.14
CA TYR A 52 0.86 -1.38 17.33
C TYR A 52 0.12 -0.23 18.01
N ASN A 53 -0.13 -0.32 19.33
CA ASN A 53 -0.80 0.73 20.07
C ASN A 53 0.06 1.99 20.19
N ASP A 54 1.37 1.83 20.40
CA ASP A 54 2.32 2.94 20.50
C ASP A 54 2.44 3.71 19.18
N ASP A 55 2.43 3.00 18.05
CA ASP A 55 2.53 3.60 16.72
C ASP A 55 1.19 4.14 16.19
N ARG A 56 0.06 3.65 16.73
CA ARG A 56 -1.28 3.93 16.22
C ARG A 56 -1.57 5.43 16.09
N ASP A 57 -1.16 6.21 17.09
CA ASP A 57 -1.47 7.64 17.14
C ASP A 57 -0.66 8.46 16.12
N TRP A 58 0.45 7.92 15.62
CA TRP A 58 1.28 8.53 14.58
C TRP A 58 0.82 8.18 13.17
N LEU A 59 -0.01 7.13 13.02
CA LEU A 59 -0.52 6.70 11.72
C LEU A 59 -1.60 7.67 11.24
N LYS A 60 -1.28 8.46 10.20
CA LYS A 60 -2.27 9.27 9.47
C LYS A 60 -3.31 8.33 8.83
N SER A 61 -4.47 8.22 9.47
CA SER A 61 -5.56 7.39 8.98
C SER A 61 -6.32 8.05 7.83
N GLN A 62 -6.94 7.24 6.98
CA GLN A 62 -7.76 7.69 5.86
C GLN A 62 -9.06 6.87 5.74
N SER A 63 -10.09 7.45 5.13
CA SER A 63 -11.32 6.72 4.82
C SER A 63 -11.12 5.80 3.61
N SER A 64 -11.95 4.76 3.49
CA SER A 64 -11.97 3.91 2.31
C SER A 64 -12.35 4.69 1.03
N GLU A 65 -13.22 5.68 1.15
CA GLU A 65 -13.65 6.53 0.04
C GLU A 65 -12.51 7.39 -0.51
N GLU A 66 -11.75 8.06 0.36
CA GLU A 66 -10.62 8.88 -0.07
C GLU A 66 -9.51 8.00 -0.68
N CYS A 67 -9.21 6.86 -0.06
CA CYS A 67 -8.29 5.88 -0.63
C CYS A 67 -8.74 5.42 -2.03
N ALA A 68 -10.05 5.18 -2.23
CA ALA A 68 -10.60 4.75 -3.50
C ALA A 68 -10.50 5.84 -4.58
N LYS A 69 -10.74 7.11 -4.25
CA LYS A 69 -10.57 8.25 -5.18
C LYS A 69 -9.14 8.31 -5.72
N HIS A 70 -8.16 8.17 -4.83
CA HIS A 70 -6.75 8.12 -5.22
C HIS A 70 -6.42 6.87 -6.04
N LEU A 71 -6.97 5.71 -5.69
CA LEU A 71 -6.77 4.48 -6.45
C LEU A 71 -7.30 4.60 -7.89
N VAL A 72 -8.48 5.20 -8.10
CA VAL A 72 -9.02 5.49 -9.44
C VAL A 72 -8.09 6.40 -10.24
N ARG A 73 -7.60 7.47 -9.61
CA ARG A 73 -6.63 8.36 -10.23
C ARG A 73 -5.36 7.61 -10.68
N LEU A 74 -4.83 6.72 -9.84
CA LEU A 74 -3.63 5.93 -10.13
C LEU A 74 -3.85 4.87 -11.22
N MET A 75 -5.06 4.32 -11.36
CA MET A 75 -5.39 3.44 -12.49
C MET A 75 -5.30 4.17 -13.84
N ILE A 76 -5.58 5.47 -13.86
CA ILE A 76 -5.50 6.30 -15.06
C ILE A 76 -4.05 6.73 -15.31
N GLU A 77 -3.43 7.36 -14.32
CA GLU A 77 -2.14 8.06 -14.44
C GLU A 77 -0.91 7.15 -14.26
N GLY A 78 -1.05 6.00 -13.59
CA GLY A 78 0.06 5.13 -13.24
C GLY A 78 0.79 4.55 -14.46
N THR A 79 2.12 4.59 -14.43
CA THR A 79 2.97 3.95 -15.43
C THR A 79 3.18 2.48 -15.09
N SER A 80 3.41 1.63 -16.11
CA SER A 80 3.69 0.21 -15.87
C SER A 80 4.93 0.04 -14.99
N GLY A 81 4.85 -0.84 -14.00
CA GLY A 81 5.89 -1.10 -13.00
C GLY A 81 5.98 -0.06 -11.88
N SER A 82 5.19 1.02 -11.91
CA SER A 82 5.20 2.02 -10.85
C SER A 82 4.62 1.50 -9.52
N VAL A 83 5.11 2.07 -8.43
CA VAL A 83 4.66 1.77 -7.06
C VAL A 83 4.30 3.08 -6.38
N TRP A 84 3.15 3.11 -5.73
CA TRP A 84 2.60 4.31 -5.12
C TRP A 84 2.17 4.05 -3.68
N THR A 85 2.37 5.02 -2.81
CA THR A 85 1.82 5.04 -1.45
C THR A 85 0.65 6.01 -1.37
N ILE A 86 -0.40 5.63 -0.64
CA ILE A 86 -1.54 6.49 -0.31
C ILE A 86 -1.64 6.54 1.21
N VAL A 87 -1.14 7.61 1.84
CA VAL A 87 -1.04 7.72 3.30
C VAL A 87 -1.65 9.04 3.75
N GLY A 88 -2.64 9.00 4.63
CA GLY A 88 -3.30 10.21 5.13
C GLY A 88 -3.89 11.09 4.03
N ASN A 89 -4.45 10.49 2.97
CA ASN A 89 -4.94 11.17 1.77
C ASN A 89 -3.87 11.88 0.91
N GLU A 90 -2.60 11.55 1.11
CA GLU A 90 -1.49 12.01 0.26
C GLU A 90 -1.03 10.86 -0.65
N VAL A 91 -0.74 11.17 -1.92
CA VAL A 91 -0.28 10.21 -2.93
C VAL A 91 1.16 10.52 -3.31
N SER A 92 2.04 9.52 -3.23
CA SER A 92 3.43 9.65 -3.63
C SER A 92 3.92 8.42 -4.38
N GLN A 93 4.74 8.62 -5.40
CA GLN A 93 5.40 7.52 -6.11
C GLN A 93 6.68 7.15 -5.35
N VAL A 94 6.91 5.84 -5.17
CA VAL A 94 8.13 5.34 -4.55
C VAL A 94 9.26 5.35 -5.58
N ASP A 95 10.35 6.04 -5.26
CA ASP A 95 11.58 6.04 -6.05
C ASP A 95 12.54 4.96 -5.56
N PHE A 96 12.79 3.95 -6.40
CA PHE A 96 13.72 2.85 -6.11
C PHE A 96 15.13 3.08 -6.67
N SER A 97 15.40 4.23 -7.29
CA SER A 97 16.75 4.61 -7.71
C SER A 97 17.62 5.02 -6.52
N ILE A 98 16.98 5.49 -5.44
CA ILE A 98 17.61 5.84 -4.18
C ILE A 98 17.71 4.56 -3.34
N ARG A 99 18.94 4.20 -2.96
CA ARG A 99 19.21 3.15 -1.96
C ARG A 99 19.50 3.86 -0.64
N ASP A 100 18.65 3.63 0.35
CA ASP A 100 18.99 3.90 1.75
C ASP A 100 20.03 2.89 2.26
#